data_AF-A0A0C3GJH1-F1
#
_entry.id   AF-A0A0C3GJH1-F1
#
_cell.length_a   1.000
_cell.length_b   1.000
_cell.length_c   1.000
_cell.angle_alpha   90.00
_cell.angle_beta   90.00
_cell.angle_gamma   90.00
#
_symmetry.space_group_name_H-M   'P 1'
#
loop_
_entity.id
_entity.type
_entity.pdbx_description
1 polymer ?
#
loop_
_entity_poly.entity_id
_entity_poly.type
_entity_poly.pdbx_seq_one_letter_code
_entity_poly.pdbx_strand_id
1 'polypeptide(L)'
;HRDTQKNIHLHQVVSLIGLGTDKFKRTIEGTIQIHTIFSRIFKEGMLDHWQPSTFAEHQAIDMANRYFSSRCQHPNAVPIAFHTLVDANRTLSHMAIGDLVHCEENDVHYLELYIDEHL
;
A
#
# COMPACT_ATOMS: atom_id res chain seq x y z
N HIS A 1 8.05 -18.37 25.52
CA HIS A 1 7.45 -17.06 25.24
C HIS A 1 7.78 -16.72 23.78
N ARG A 2 6.82 -16.79 22.86
CA ARG A 2 7.00 -16.24 21.51
C ARG A 2 6.66 -14.76 21.62
N ASP A 3 7.66 -13.90 21.58
CA ASP A 3 7.39 -12.49 21.34
C ASP A 3 6.63 -12.38 20.02
N THR A 4 5.43 -11.84 20.11
CA THR A 4 4.64 -11.46 18.94
C THR A 4 5.45 -10.39 18.23
N GLN A 5 6.22 -10.79 17.22
CA GLN A 5 7.06 -9.89 16.45
C GLN A 5 6.15 -8.81 15.87
N LYS A 6 6.21 -7.61 16.47
CA LYS A 6 5.44 -6.46 16.00
C LYS A 6 5.89 -6.20 14.57
N ASN A 7 5.00 -6.41 13.62
CA ASN A 7 5.20 -5.95 12.25
C ASN A 7 5.27 -4.42 12.28
N ILE A 8 6.47 -3.87 12.34
CA ILE A 8 6.70 -2.42 12.25
C ILE A 8 6.65 -2.08 10.77
N HIS A 9 5.51 -1.57 10.32
CA HIS A 9 5.40 -0.97 9.00
C HIS A 9 5.47 0.55 9.16
N LEU A 10 6.51 1.16 8.61
CA LEU A 10 6.62 2.62 8.53
C LEU A 10 6.16 3.05 7.14
N HIS A 11 5.24 4.01 7.11
CA HIS A 11 4.71 4.58 5.88
C HIS A 11 4.78 6.10 5.93
N GLN A 12 5.02 6.71 4.78
CA GLN A 12 4.67 8.11 4.56
C GLN A 12 3.27 8.16 4.01
N VAL A 13 2.36 8.79 4.75
CA VAL A 13 0.96 8.97 4.35
C VAL A 13 0.75 10.43 3.96
N VAL A 14 0.10 10.65 2.83
CA VAL A 14 -0.32 11.96 2.34
C VAL A 14 -1.81 11.89 2.00
N SER A 15 -2.58 12.84 2.51
CA SER A 15 -3.99 12.99 2.13
C SER A 15 -4.12 14.09 1.08
N LEU A 16 -4.63 13.74 -0.09
CA LEU A 16 -4.92 14.69 -1.16
C LEU A 16 -6.37 15.14 -1.09
N ILE A 17 -6.59 16.46 -1.08
CA ILE A 17 -7.92 17.08 -1.11
C ILE A 17 -8.09 17.96 -2.35
N GLY A 18 -9.31 18.01 -2.85
CA GLY A 18 -9.68 18.84 -4.00
C GLY A 18 -10.26 20.20 -3.67
N LEU A 19 -10.32 20.59 -2.39
CA LEU A 19 -10.91 21.85 -1.92
C LEU A 19 -12.32 22.13 -2.48
N GLY A 20 -13.15 21.09 -2.57
CA GLY A 20 -14.53 21.18 -3.05
C GLY A 20 -14.71 21.27 -4.58
N THR A 21 -13.64 21.19 -5.38
CA THR A 21 -13.73 21.24 -6.84
C THR A 21 -14.49 20.04 -7.41
N ASP A 22 -15.32 20.30 -8.43
CA ASP A 22 -16.09 19.23 -9.09
C ASP A 22 -15.21 18.24 -9.84
N LYS A 23 -14.04 18.68 -10.33
CA LYS A 23 -13.05 17.79 -10.94
C LYS A 23 -12.60 16.72 -9.95
N PHE A 24 -12.29 17.10 -8.71
CA PHE A 24 -11.86 16.15 -7.70
C PHE A 24 -13.00 15.23 -7.23
N LYS A 25 -14.22 15.76 -7.08
CA LYS A 25 -15.40 14.92 -6.79
C LYS A 25 -15.60 13.83 -7.84
N ARG A 26 -15.52 14.18 -9.13
CA ARG A 26 -15.58 13.21 -10.23
C ARG A 26 -14.44 12.18 -10.18
N THR A 27 -13.25 12.58 -9.74
CA THR A 27 -12.14 11.64 -9.51
C THR A 27 -12.49 10.63 -8.41
N ILE A 28 -13.00 11.08 -7.26
CA ILE A 28 -13.46 10.20 -6.18
C ILE A 28 -14.54 9.23 -6.66
N GLU A 29 -15.55 9.74 -7.37
CA GLU A 29 -16.63 8.92 -7.96
C GLU A 29 -16.09 7.87 -8.92
N GLY A 30 -15.12 8.24 -9.77
CA GLY A 30 -14.43 7.32 -10.66
C GLY A 30 -13.68 6.22 -9.91
N THR A 31 -12.96 6.56 -8.83
CA THR A 31 -12.29 5.57 -7.99
C THR A 31 -13.27 4.59 -7.35
N ILE A 32 -14.42 5.08 -6.85
CA ILE A 32 -15.49 4.23 -6.30
C ILE A 32 -16.05 3.29 -7.37
N GLN A 33 -16.25 3.77 -8.60
CA GLN A 33 -16.72 2.95 -9.71
C GLN A 33 -15.72 1.85 -10.06
N ILE A 34 -14.44 2.18 -10.14
CA ILE A 34 -13.38 1.20 -10.36
C ILE A 34 -13.43 0.13 -9.26
N HIS A 35 -13.39 0.52 -7.99
CA HIS A 35 -13.48 -0.42 -6.86
C HIS A 35 -14.72 -1.33 -6.96
N THR A 36 -15.88 -0.78 -7.32
CA THR A 36 -17.13 -1.54 -7.50
C THR A 36 -17.05 -2.56 -8.65
N ILE A 37 -16.34 -2.25 -9.72
CA ILE A 37 -16.11 -3.20 -10.82
C ILE A 37 -15.24 -4.35 -10.32
N PHE A 38 -14.14 -4.04 -9.63
CA PHE A 38 -13.24 -5.06 -9.05
C PHE A 38 -13.97 -5.94 -8.04
N SER A 39 -14.81 -5.38 -7.16
CA SER A 39 -15.53 -6.15 -6.14
C SER A 39 -16.53 -7.16 -6.70
N ARG A 40 -16.91 -7.04 -7.98
CA ARG A 40 -17.76 -8.02 -8.68
C ARG A 40 -16.97 -9.16 -9.32
N ILE A 41 -15.67 -8.94 -9.57
CA ILE A 41 -14.78 -9.90 -10.23
C ILE A 41 -14.10 -10.79 -9.20
N PHE A 42 -13.70 -10.23 -8.06
CA PHE A 42 -12.99 -10.95 -7.01
C PHE A 42 -13.96 -11.56 -6.00
N LYS A 43 -13.59 -12.72 -5.42
CA LYS A 43 -14.36 -13.35 -4.33
C LYS A 43 -14.40 -12.43 -3.11
N GLU A 44 -15.47 -12.55 -2.33
CA GLU A 44 -15.61 -11.81 -1.07
C GLU A 44 -14.40 -12.08 -0.15
N GLY A 45 -13.86 -11.00 0.45
CA GLY A 45 -12.68 -11.05 1.32
C GLY A 45 -11.31 -11.01 0.60
N MET A 46 -11.28 -10.99 -0.74
CA MET A 46 -10.03 -10.85 -1.50
C MET A 46 -9.60 -9.39 -1.76
N LEU A 47 -10.51 -8.43 -1.56
CA LEU A 47 -10.22 -7.01 -1.70
C LEU A 47 -10.27 -6.34 -0.34
N ASP A 48 -9.29 -5.50 -0.06
CA ASP A 48 -9.31 -4.61 1.09
C ASP A 48 -10.42 -3.57 0.93
N HIS A 49 -11.10 -3.26 2.04
CA HIS A 49 -12.14 -2.24 2.04
C HIS A 49 -11.49 -0.87 1.83
N TRP A 50 -11.93 -0.15 0.81
CA TRP A 50 -11.51 1.23 0.56
C TRP A 50 -12.70 2.20 0.64
N GLN A 51 -12.47 3.34 1.27
CA GLN A 51 -13.38 4.49 1.24
C GLN A 51 -12.56 5.79 1.21
N PRO A 52 -13.09 6.87 0.60
CA PRO A 52 -12.49 8.19 0.72
C PRO A 52 -12.42 8.60 2.20
N SER A 53 -11.29 9.18 2.61
CA SER A 53 -11.18 9.82 3.90
C SER A 53 -11.79 11.21 3.86
N THR A 54 -11.85 11.88 5.00
CA THR A 54 -12.34 13.26 5.10
C THR A 54 -11.30 14.10 5.84
N PHE A 55 -10.99 15.27 5.29
CA PHE A 55 -10.17 16.28 5.94
C PHE A 55 -10.95 17.59 6.00
N ALA A 56 -11.20 18.05 7.23
CA ALA A 56 -12.21 19.08 7.51
C ALA A 56 -13.57 18.70 6.90
N GLU A 57 -14.03 19.43 5.88
CA GLU A 57 -15.33 19.25 5.22
C GLU A 57 -15.19 18.69 3.79
N HIS A 58 -13.98 18.24 3.41
CA HIS A 58 -13.70 17.77 2.05
C HIS A 58 -13.30 16.31 2.03
N GLN A 59 -13.83 15.58 1.04
CA GLN A 59 -13.36 14.24 0.73
C GLN A 59 -11.87 14.30 0.35
N ALA A 60 -11.13 13.30 0.81
CA ALA A 60 -9.72 13.14 0.61
C ALA A 60 -9.40 11.74 0.07
N ILE A 61 -8.30 11.63 -0.66
CA ILE A 61 -7.68 10.36 -1.05
C ILE A 61 -6.43 10.21 -0.21
N ASP A 62 -6.41 9.21 0.66
CA ASP A 62 -5.20 8.84 1.38
C ASP A 62 -4.30 8.00 0.47
N MET A 63 -3.04 8.41 0.40
CA MET A 63 -1.99 7.71 -0.33
C MET A 63 -0.88 7.42 0.65
N ALA A 64 -0.34 6.20 0.62
CA ALA A 64 0.75 5.81 1.47
C ALA A 64 1.84 5.15 0.65
N ASN A 65 3.07 5.61 0.81
CA ASN A 65 4.24 4.84 0.42
C ASN A 65 4.72 4.09 1.64
N ARG A 66 5.03 2.81 1.48
CA ARG A 66 5.70 2.04 2.51
C ARG A 66 7.18 2.45 2.46
N TYR A 67 7.90 2.26 3.57
CA TYR A 67 9.35 2.42 3.57
C TYR A 67 10.04 1.10 3.85
N PHE A 68 9.40 0.24 4.64
CA PHE A 68 9.93 -1.06 5.00
C PHE A 68 8.88 -2.14 4.82
N SER A 69 9.32 -3.25 4.25
CA SER A 69 8.64 -4.55 4.31
C SER A 69 9.38 -5.45 5.29
N SER A 70 8.66 -6.43 5.86
CA SER A 70 9.28 -7.45 6.69
C SER A 70 9.95 -8.51 5.83
N ARG A 71 11.22 -8.85 6.13
CA ARG A 71 11.94 -9.98 5.52
C ARG A 71 11.27 -11.32 5.80
N CYS A 72 10.52 -11.44 6.89
CA CYS A 72 9.74 -12.65 7.14
C CYS A 72 8.64 -12.86 6.08
N GLN A 73 8.09 -11.77 5.54
CA GLN A 73 7.06 -11.79 4.50
C GLN A 73 7.67 -11.80 3.09
N HIS A 74 8.80 -11.11 2.91
CA HIS A 74 9.52 -11.02 1.65
C HIS A 74 10.98 -11.46 1.83
N PRO A 75 11.26 -12.76 2.02
CA PRO A 75 12.61 -13.25 2.34
C PRO A 75 13.61 -12.99 1.20
N ASN A 76 13.12 -12.93 -0.04
CA ASN A 76 13.92 -12.71 -1.23
C ASN A 76 13.97 -11.22 -1.66
N ALA A 77 13.43 -10.30 -0.85
CA ALA A 77 13.47 -8.88 -1.17
C ALA A 77 14.92 -8.38 -1.27
N VAL A 78 15.24 -7.81 -2.42
CA VAL A 78 16.53 -7.17 -2.68
C VAL A 78 16.51 -5.78 -2.03
N PRO A 79 17.42 -5.51 -1.07
CA PRO A 79 17.47 -4.20 -0.43
C PRO A 79 17.89 -3.12 -1.41
N ILE A 80 17.16 -2.02 -1.43
CA ILE A 80 17.49 -0.81 -2.18
C ILE A 80 17.80 0.28 -1.16
N ALA A 81 18.80 1.12 -1.46
CA ALA A 81 19.11 2.27 -0.63
C ALA A 81 18.04 3.36 -0.83
N PHE A 82 17.65 4.05 0.25
CA PHE A 82 16.78 5.20 0.13
C PHE A 82 17.42 6.28 -0.73
N HIS A 83 16.61 6.91 -1.59
CA HIS A 83 17.05 8.08 -2.33
C HIS A 83 17.32 9.25 -1.37
N THR A 84 18.28 10.11 -1.68
CA THR A 84 18.68 11.24 -0.82
C THR A 84 17.57 12.23 -0.54
N LEU A 85 16.60 12.36 -1.45
CA LEU A 85 15.40 13.18 -1.25
C LEU A 85 14.40 12.56 -0.25
N VAL A 86 14.46 11.24 -0.05
CA VAL A 86 13.59 10.50 0.88
C VAL A 86 14.25 10.39 2.26
N ASP A 87 15.57 10.19 2.30
CA ASP A 87 16.33 9.99 3.54
C ASP A 87 17.61 10.84 3.60
N ALA A 88 17.46 12.16 3.51
CA ALA A 88 18.58 13.11 3.46
C ALA A 88 19.56 12.96 4.64
N ASN A 89 19.02 12.63 5.82
CA ASN A 89 19.79 12.53 7.06
C ASN A 89 20.16 11.08 7.43
N ARG A 90 19.88 10.11 6.55
CA ARG A 90 20.08 8.67 6.78
C ARG A 90 19.30 8.09 7.97
N THR A 91 18.27 8.81 8.44
CA THR A 91 17.42 8.39 9.56
C THR A 91 16.70 7.08 9.23
N LEU A 92 16.06 6.99 8.07
CA LEU A 92 15.36 5.77 7.64
C LEU A 92 16.35 4.61 7.46
N SER A 93 17.49 4.87 6.85
CA SER A 93 18.55 3.88 6.66
C SER A 93 19.07 3.33 7.99
N HIS A 94 19.23 4.17 9.02
CA HIS A 94 19.63 3.73 10.35
C HIS A 94 18.51 2.99 11.10
N MET A 95 17.24 3.25 10.76
CA MET A 95 16.09 2.53 11.32
C MET A 95 15.87 1.16 10.70
N ALA A 96 16.49 0.87 9.55
CA ALA A 96 16.43 -0.43 8.86
C ALA A 96 17.25 -1.51 9.59
N ILE A 97 16.96 -1.75 10.87
CA ILE A 97 17.60 -2.76 11.72
C ILE A 97 16.75 -4.03 11.78
N GLY A 98 17.43 -5.19 11.88
CA GLY A 98 16.78 -6.50 12.01
C GLY A 98 16.11 -6.96 10.71
N ASP A 99 14.83 -7.31 10.80
CA ASP A 99 14.06 -7.92 9.71
C ASP A 99 13.36 -6.91 8.79
N LEU A 100 13.66 -5.62 8.90
CA LEU A 100 13.09 -4.59 8.02
C LEU A 100 13.96 -4.42 6.75
N VAL A 101 13.32 -4.36 5.60
CA VAL A 101 13.98 -4.14 4.30
C VAL A 101 13.24 -3.08 3.50
N HIS A 102 13.98 -2.07 3.02
CA HIS A 102 13.51 -1.18 1.97
C HIS A 102 13.80 -1.85 0.62
N CYS A 103 12.77 -2.04 -0.19
CA CYS A 103 12.87 -2.65 -1.51
C CYS A 103 11.92 -1.94 -2.48
N GLU A 104 11.94 -2.32 -3.76
CA GLU A 104 11.02 -1.77 -4.73
C GLU A 104 9.57 -2.03 -4.31
N GLU A 105 8.75 -0.97 -4.30
CA GLU A 105 7.36 -1.01 -3.82
C GLU A 105 6.36 -1.09 -4.97
N ASN A 106 6.61 -2.01 -5.90
CA ASN A 106 5.67 -2.31 -6.97
C ASN A 106 5.59 -3.83 -7.14
N ASP A 107 5.07 -4.52 -6.12
CA ASP A 107 4.75 -5.94 -6.24
C ASP A 107 3.35 -6.06 -6.87
N VAL A 108 3.29 -5.98 -8.21
CA VAL A 108 2.05 -6.22 -8.95
C VAL A 108 1.85 -7.73 -9.07
N HIS A 109 1.10 -8.29 -8.12
CA HIS A 109 0.78 -9.71 -8.13
C HIS A 109 -0.26 -10.03 -9.21
N TYR A 110 0.17 -10.74 -10.26
CA TYR A 110 -0.69 -11.38 -11.24
C TYR A 110 -0.85 -12.86 -10.87
N LEU A 111 -2.07 -13.30 -10.62
CA LEU A 111 -2.37 -14.69 -10.25
C LEU A 111 -2.90 -15.46 -11.47
N GLU A 112 -2.33 -16.63 -11.73
CA GLU A 112 -2.74 -17.54 -12.79
C GLU A 112 -3.87 -18.47 -12.32
N LEU A 113 -4.85 -18.71 -13.19
CA LEU A 113 -5.86 -19.74 -12.97
C LEU A 113 -5.22 -21.11 -13.27
N TYR A 114 -4.99 -21.91 -12.23
CA TYR A 114 -4.66 -23.32 -12.42
C TYR A 114 -5.97 -24.12 -12.50
N ILE A 115 -6.28 -24.63 -13.69
CA ILE A 115 -7.31 -25.64 -13.89
C ILE A 115 -6.59 -26.98 -13.79
N ASP A 116 -6.92 -27.78 -12.78
CA ASP A 116 -6.52 -29.18 -12.75
C ASP A 116 -7.43 -29.95 -13.71
N GLU A 117 -6.88 -30.35 -14.86
CA GLU A 117 -7.56 -31.22 -15.81
C GLU A 117 -7.36 -32.71 -15.50
N HIS A 118 -7.26 -33.13 -14.23
CA HIS A 118 -7.30 -34.57 -13.89
C HIS A 118 -8.03 -34.89 -12.57
N LEU A 119 -9.36 -35.03 -12.62
CA LEU A 119 -10.10 -36.30 -12.43
C LEU A 119 -11.63 -36.10 -12.39
#